data_AF-A0A845SGZ8-F1
#
_entry.id   AF-A0A845SGZ8-F1
#
_cell.length_a   1.000
_cell.length_b   1.000
_cell.length_c   1.000
_cell.angle_alpha   90.00
_cell.angle_beta   90.00
_cell.angle_gamma   90.00
#
_symmetry.space_group_name_H-M   'P 1'
#
loop_
_entity.id
_entity.type
_entity.pdbx_description
1 polymer ?
#
loop_
_entity_poly.entity_id
_entity_poly.type
_entity_poly.pdbx_seq_one_letter_code
_entity_poly.pdbx_strand_id
1 'polypeptide(L)' 'MLPLAAQASCESVKADITQKIVGNGVPESGFRLDIVPNDSADQAGGQVVGHCENDTQKIVYIRSAEGTDAGVAASDAPSP' A
#
# COMPACT_ATOMS: atom_id res chain seq x y z
N MET A 1 5.15 29.01 3.61
CA MET A 1 3.98 28.41 4.30
C MET A 1 3.59 27.18 3.51
N LEU A 2 4.08 26.00 3.91
CA LEU A 2 3.81 24.76 3.20
C LEU A 2 2.40 24.28 3.56
N PRO A 3 1.54 23.91 2.59
CA PRO A 3 0.20 23.46 2.90
C PRO A 3 0.29 22.02 3.46
N LEU A 4 0.36 21.89 4.78
CA LEU A 4 0.27 20.58 5.48
C LEU A 4 -1.16 19.99 5.44
N ALA A 5 -2.11 20.66 4.78
CA ALA A 5 -3.51 20.25 4.76
C ALA A 5 -3.79 19.05 3.82
N ALA A 6 -3.01 18.88 2.75
CA ALA A 6 -3.21 17.77 1.81
C ALA A 6 -2.75 16.42 2.39
N GLN A 7 -1.67 16.42 3.18
CA GLN A 7 -1.19 15.22 3.88
C GLN A 7 -2.18 14.72 4.91
N ALA A 8 -2.78 15.63 5.70
CA ALA A 8 -3.71 15.25 6.76
C ALA A 8 -4.90 14.41 6.24
N SER A 9 -5.35 14.66 5.01
CA SER A 9 -6.50 13.97 4.42
C SER A 9 -6.17 12.52 4.09
N CYS A 10 -5.04 12.28 3.42
CA CYS A 10 -4.57 10.93 3.10
C CYS A 10 -4.07 10.17 4.33
N GLU A 11 -3.36 10.84 5.24
CA GLU A 11 -2.89 10.25 6.49
C GLU A 11 -4.05 9.84 7.41
N SER A 12 -5.10 10.65 7.51
CA SER A 12 -6.29 10.30 8.29
C SER A 12 -7.00 9.07 7.73
N VAL A 13 -7.18 9.00 6.41
CA VAL A 13 -7.78 7.81 5.76
C VAL A 13 -6.87 6.58 5.93
N LYS A 14 -5.56 6.74 5.76
CA LYS A 14 -4.57 5.67 6.01
C LYS A 14 -4.67 5.17 7.46
N ALA A 15 -4.73 6.06 8.44
CA ALA A 15 -4.85 5.70 9.85
C ALA A 15 -6.17 4.96 10.15
N ASP A 16 -7.31 5.41 9.60
CA ASP A 16 -8.60 4.72 9.76
C ASP A 16 -8.56 3.29 9.19
N ILE A 17 -7.96 3.13 8.01
CA ILE A 17 -7.77 1.83 7.37
C ILE A 17 -6.84 0.95 8.21
N THR A 18 -5.71 1.48 8.70
CA THR A 18 -4.82 0.75 9.62
C THR A 18 -5.57 0.27 10.84
N GLN A 19 -6.35 1.15 11.49
CA GLN A 19 -7.12 0.81 12.67
C GLN A 19 -8.14 -0.30 12.40
N LYS A 20 -8.80 -0.27 11.24
CA LYS A 20 -9.69 -1.35 10.79
C LYS A 20 -8.94 -2.65 10.58
N ILE A 21 -7.79 -2.63 9.92
CA ILE A 21 -6.97 -3.82 9.66
C ILE A 21 -6.50 -4.46 10.98
N VAL A 22 -6.03 -3.64 11.92
CA VAL A 22 -5.64 -4.07 13.27
C VAL A 22 -6.84 -4.59 14.06
N GLY A 23 -8.00 -3.92 13.96
CA GLY A 23 -9.24 -4.37 14.58
C GLY A 23 -9.74 -5.73 14.06
N ASN A 24 -9.37 -6.11 12.83
CA ASN A 24 -9.64 -7.44 12.27
C ASN A 24 -8.59 -8.50 12.67
N GLY A 25 -7.56 -8.12 13.46
CA GLY A 25 -6.55 -9.03 13.98
C GLY A 25 -5.24 -9.07 13.18
N VAL A 26 -5.03 -8.17 12.22
CA VAL A 26 -3.76 -8.08 11.48
C VAL A 26 -2.85 -7.05 12.17
N PRO A 27 -1.68 -7.44 12.72
CA PRO A 27 -0.80 -6.51 13.42
C PRO A 27 -0.16 -5.51 12.47
N GLU A 28 0.08 -4.26 12.91
CA GLU A 28 0.74 -3.23 12.08
C GLU A 28 2.11 -3.64 11.57
N SER A 29 2.82 -4.53 12.25
CA SER A 29 4.10 -5.06 11.78
C SER A 29 3.96 -6.02 10.58
N GLY A 30 2.77 -6.61 10.40
CA GLY A 30 2.46 -7.59 9.36
C GLY A 30 1.98 -6.99 8.05
N PHE A 31 1.83 -5.67 7.98
CA PHE A 31 1.46 -4.97 6.75
C PHE A 31 1.95 -3.53 6.76
N ARG A 32 1.87 -2.88 5.60
CA ARG A 32 2.17 -1.47 5.46
C ARG A 32 1.25 -0.86 4.42
N LEU A 33 0.83 0.37 4.67
CA LEU A 33 0.00 1.13 3.76
C LEU A 33 0.87 2.17 3.07
N ASP A 34 0.98 2.06 1.76
CA ASP A 34 1.72 3.01 0.92
C ASP A 34 0.75 3.98 0.24
N ILE A 35 1.15 5.26 0.15
CA ILE A 35 0.35 6.28 -0.52
C ILE A 35 1.03 6.58 -1.84
N VAL A 36 0.39 6.19 -2.93
CA VAL A 36 0.93 6.31 -4.29
C VAL A 36 -0.05 7.06 -5.18
N PRO A 37 0.44 7.76 -6.22
CA PRO A 37 -0.43 8.36 -7.24
C PRO A 37 -1.37 7.32 -7.86
N ASN A 38 -2.55 7.75 -8.30
CA ASN A 38 -3.56 6.87 -8.91
C ASN A 38 -2.99 6.01 -10.05
N ASP A 39 -2.17 6.60 -10.91
CA ASP A 39 -1.44 5.98 -12.04
C ASP A 39 -0.31 5.02 -11.63
N SER A 40 0.17 5.10 -10.39
CA SER A 40 1.23 4.24 -9.85
C SER A 40 0.69 3.15 -8.91
N ALA A 41 -0.58 3.25 -8.51
CA ALA A 41 -1.21 2.31 -7.58
C ALA A 41 -1.21 0.87 -8.08
N ASP A 42 -1.49 0.67 -9.37
CA ASP A 42 -1.51 -0.64 -10.00
C ASP A 42 -0.10 -1.26 -10.11
N GLN A 43 0.95 -0.43 -10.09
CA GLN A 43 2.35 -0.86 -10.17
C GLN A 43 2.95 -1.20 -8.80
N ALA A 44 2.33 -0.74 -7.71
CA ALA A 44 2.84 -0.92 -6.35
C ALA A 44 2.76 -2.38 -5.85
N GLY A 45 2.16 -3.30 -6.63
CA GLY A 45 2.15 -4.73 -6.33
C GLY A 45 1.37 -5.12 -5.07
N GLY A 46 0.53 -4.23 -4.55
CA GLY A 46 -0.30 -4.45 -3.38
C GLY A 46 -1.78 -4.25 -3.69
N GLN A 47 -2.61 -4.37 -2.65
CA GLN A 47 -4.05 -4.23 -2.78
C GLN A 47 -4.51 -2.81 -2.49
N VAL A 48 -5.18 -2.15 -3.43
CA VAL A 48 -5.81 -0.85 -3.18
C VAL A 48 -6.93 -1.03 -2.15
N VAL A 49 -6.75 -0.43 -0.98
CA VAL A 49 -7.71 -0.49 0.15
C VAL A 49 -8.35 0.86 0.44
N GLY A 50 -7.86 1.93 -0.19
CA GLY A 50 -8.33 3.29 0.05
C GLY A 50 -7.90 4.26 -1.03
N HIS A 51 -8.57 5.41 -1.05
CA HIS A 51 -8.45 6.48 -2.04
C HIS A 51 -8.47 7.80 -1.27
N CYS A 52 -7.66 8.78 -1.63
CA CYS A 52 -7.64 10.09 -0.99
C CYS A 52 -7.31 11.19 -2.01
N GLU A 53 -7.47 12.46 -1.63
CA GLU A 53 -7.27 13.63 -2.51
C GLU A 53 -8.13 13.59 -3.79
N ASN A 54 -9.44 13.34 -3.67
CA ASN A 54 -10.38 13.20 -4.81
C ASN A 54 -9.91 12.13 -5.82
N ASP A 55 -9.51 10.95 -5.32
CA ASP A 55 -9.03 9.83 -6.15
C ASP A 55 -7.72 10.12 -6.92
N THR A 56 -7.01 11.20 -6.56
CA THR A 56 -5.68 11.49 -7.14
C THR A 56 -4.60 10.57 -6.56
N GLN A 57 -4.78 10.12 -5.31
CA GLN A 57 -3.89 9.21 -4.62
C GLN A 57 -4.63 7.97 -4.13
N LYS A 58 -3.95 6.83 -4.13
CA LYS A 58 -4.46 5.57 -3.59
C LYS A 58 -3.60 5.08 -2.44
N ILE A 59 -4.26 4.39 -1.53
CA ILE A 59 -3.67 3.76 -0.36
C ILE A 59 -3.59 2.27 -0.68
N VAL A 60 -2.37 1.79 -0.86
CA VAL A 60 -2.06 0.41 -1.24
C VAL A 60 -1.62 -0.35 0.00
N TYR A 61 -2.37 -1.41 0.30
CA TYR A 61 -2.02 -2.40 1.30
C TYR A 61 -0.97 -3.36 0.75
N ILE A 62 0.18 -3.34 1.39
CA ILE A 62 1.28 -4.24 1.12
C ILE A 62 1.42 -5.12 2.35
N ARG A 63 1.15 -6.42 2.19
CA ARG A 63 1.38 -7.37 3.28
C ARG A 63 2.89 -7.47 3.50
N SER A 64 3.33 -7.31 4.74
CA SER A 64 4.72 -7.55 5.14
C SER A 64 4.91 -9.07 5.18
N ALA A 65 5.03 -9.68 4.01
CA ALA A 65 5.40 -11.07 3.93
C ALA A 65 6.92 -11.16 4.07
N GLU A 66 7.43 -11.88 5.08
CA GLU A 66 8.74 -12.54 4.97
C GLU A 66 8.68 -13.68 3.94
N GLY A 67 8.12 -13.40 2.76
CA GLY A 67 7.76 -14.40 1.77
C GLY A 67 7.22 -13.73 0.52
N THR A 68 8.13 -13.36 -0.36
CA THR A 68 7.99 -13.43 -1.82
C THR A 68 6.61 -13.81 -2.32
N ASP A 69 5.89 -12.86 -2.93
CA ASP A 69 5.21 -13.09 -4.21
C ASP A 69 4.68 -11.76 -4.77
N ALA A 70 5.35 -11.23 -5.80
CA ALA A 70 4.76 -10.62 -7.00
C ALA A 70 5.79 -9.78 -7.77
N GLY A 71 6.54 -10.46 -8.66
CA GLY A 71 7.23 -9.89 -9.83
C GLY A 71 8.47 -9.03 -9.51
N VAL A 72 9.70 -9.44 -9.76
CA VAL A 72 10.25 -10.07 -10.96
C VAL A 72 11.61 -10.71 -10.61
N ALA A 73 12.09 -11.58 -11.50
CA ALA A 73 13.44 -12.16 -11.55
C ALA A 73 13.65 -13.48 -10.78
N ALA A 74 13.52 -14.60 -11.50
CA ALA A 74 14.68 -15.43 -11.84
C ALA A 74 14.28 -16.51 -12.86
N SER A 75 14.67 -16.24 -14.11
CA SER A 75 15.22 -17.21 -15.09
C SER A 75 14.50 -18.53 -15.32
N ASP A 76 13.70 -18.54 -16.39
CA ASP A 76 13.45 -19.75 -17.20
C ASP A 76 14.78 -20.24 -17.84
N ALA A 77 15.20 -21.46 -17.47
CA ALA A 77 16.23 -22.34 -18.06
C ALA A 77 17.73 -21.92 -18.01
N PRO A 78 18.72 -22.86 -17.97
CA PRO A 78 18.68 -24.26 -18.47
C PRO A 78 19.25 -25.34 -17.52
N SER A 79 18.96 -26.61 -17.80
CA SER A 79 19.70 -27.78 -17.29
C SER A 79 19.35 -29.04 -18.11
N PRO A 80 20.20 -30.09 -18.15
CA PRO A 80 21.67 -30.14 -18.29
C PRO A 80 22.12 -30.51 -19.72
#